data_AF-A0A926HSP4-F1
#
_entry.id   AF-A0A926HSP4-F1
#
_cell.length_a   1.000
_cell.length_b   1.000
_cell.length_c   1.000
_cell.angle_alpha   90.00
_cell.angle_beta   90.00
_cell.angle_gamma   90.00
#
_symmetry.space_group_name_H-M   'P 1'
#
loop_
_entity.id
_entity.type
_entity.pdbx_description
1 polymer ?
#
loop_
_entity_poly.entity_id
_entity_poly.type
_entity_poly.pdbx_seq_one_letter_code
_entity_poly.pdbx_strand_id
1 'polypeptide(L)'
;MQDIRTAVPFRCFLVVVMINICCFFSGCISMNVEETLLEVSTSPNGMYTLEIYRTEPDATVDFSIKAYLINGTSKKLIYNCYHESKAEIEWMNDDVVVINNKKLDLSKDEKYDWRK
;
A
#
# COMPACT_ATOMS: atom_id res chain seq x y z
N MET A 1 -22.71 44.38 -44.55
CA MET A 1 -22.43 44.33 -43.10
C MET A 1 -22.47 42.87 -42.69
N GLN A 2 -21.32 42.30 -42.37
CA GLN A 2 -21.21 40.92 -41.89
C GLN A 2 -21.61 40.90 -40.43
N ASP A 3 -22.74 40.26 -40.08
CA ASP A 3 -23.04 39.97 -38.69
C ASP A 3 -22.70 38.52 -38.38
N ILE A 4 -21.59 38.42 -37.68
CA ILE A 4 -20.98 37.27 -37.05
C ILE A 4 -21.95 36.77 -35.97
N ARG A 5 -22.85 35.86 -36.32
CA ARG A 5 -23.57 35.05 -35.33
C ARG A 5 -22.79 33.77 -35.13
N THR A 6 -22.00 33.78 -34.07
CA THR A 6 -21.25 32.66 -33.48
C THR A 6 -22.17 31.47 -33.16
N ALA A 7 -22.58 30.74 -34.18
CA ALA A 7 -23.15 29.40 -34.03
C ALA A 7 -21.98 28.45 -33.80
N VAL A 8 -21.53 28.33 -32.54
CA VAL A 8 -20.71 27.18 -32.14
C VAL A 8 -21.55 25.95 -32.50
N PRO A 9 -21.14 25.11 -33.47
CA PRO A 9 -22.01 24.05 -33.97
C PRO A 9 -22.31 23.11 -32.80
N PHE A 10 -23.57 22.71 -32.64
CA PHE A 10 -24.06 21.84 -31.55
C PHE A 10 -23.15 20.61 -31.28
N ARG A 11 -22.47 20.15 -32.34
CA ARG A 11 -21.47 19.10 -32.32
C ARG A 11 -20.21 19.42 -31.47
N CYS A 12 -19.77 20.67 -31.41
CA CYS A 12 -18.68 21.12 -30.54
C CYS A 12 -19.10 21.12 -29.06
N PHE A 13 -20.36 21.48 -28.77
CA PHE A 13 -20.88 21.46 -27.41
C PHE A 13 -20.93 20.04 -26.84
N LEU A 14 -21.39 19.05 -27.63
CA LEU A 14 -21.42 17.65 -27.23
C LEU A 14 -20.02 17.07 -26.97
N VAL A 15 -19.02 17.46 -27.76
CA VAL A 15 -17.62 17.04 -27.55
C VAL A 15 -17.06 17.62 -26.26
N VAL A 16 -17.35 18.89 -25.95
CA VAL A 16 -16.91 19.52 -24.70
C VAL A 16 -17.56 18.84 -23.48
N VAL A 17 -18.84 18.48 -23.56
CA VAL A 17 -19.53 17.74 -22.48
C VAL A 17 -18.91 16.34 -22.27
N MET A 18 -18.61 15.61 -23.34
CA MET A 18 -17.95 14.30 -23.26
C MET A 18 -16.55 14.40 -22.64
N ILE A 19 -15.76 15.41 -23.01
CA ILE A 19 -14.43 15.66 -22.43
C ILE A 19 -14.54 15.95 -20.93
N ASN A 20 -15.51 16.78 -20.50
CA ASN A 20 -15.72 17.07 -19.08
C ASN A 20 -16.14 15.83 -18.28
N ILE A 21 -17.01 14.97 -18.84
CA ILE A 21 -17.42 13.70 -18.22
C ILE A 21 -16.24 12.72 -18.11
N CYS A 22 -15.43 12.57 -19.16
CA CYS A 22 -14.23 11.73 -19.14
C CYS A 22 -13.20 12.19 -18.09
N CYS A 23 -13.02 13.51 -17.94
CA CYS A 23 -12.14 14.06 -16.90
C CYS A 23 -12.69 13.82 -15.49
N PHE A 24 -14.02 13.87 -15.31
CA PHE A 24 -14.66 13.59 -14.01
C PHE A 24 -14.46 12.14 -13.56
N PHE A 25 -14.54 11.18 -14.50
CA PHE A 25 -14.30 9.76 -14.21
C PHE A 25 -12.82 9.42 -14.03
N SER A 26 -11.91 10.20 -14.61
CA SER A 26 -10.46 10.01 -14.44
C SER A 26 -9.96 10.49 -13.06
N GLY A 27 -10.81 11.11 -12.24
CA GLY A 27 -10.50 11.60 -10.89
C GLY A 27 -10.54 10.54 -9.79
N CYS A 28 -10.99 9.31 -10.06
CA CYS A 28 -10.89 8.20 -9.11
C CYS A 28 -9.47 7.58 -9.17
N ILE A 29 -8.47 8.38 -8.82
CA ILE A 29 -7.07 7.96 -8.82
C ILE A 29 -6.82 7.17 -7.53
N SER A 30 -6.23 5.98 -7.68
CA SER A 30 -5.80 5.01 -6.66
C SER A 30 -5.91 5.45 -5.20
N MET A 31 -6.83 4.83 -4.47
CA MET A 31 -6.79 4.73 -3.01
C MET A 31 -5.59 3.86 -2.61
N ASN A 32 -4.38 4.42 -2.67
CA ASN A 32 -3.25 3.83 -1.97
C ASN A 32 -3.46 4.13 -0.49
N VAL A 33 -3.61 3.07 0.30
CA VAL A 33 -3.71 3.24 1.75
C VAL A 33 -2.36 3.74 2.25
N GLU A 34 -2.37 4.80 3.06
CA GLU A 34 -1.15 5.38 3.60
C GLU A 34 -0.46 4.38 4.53
N GLU A 35 0.85 4.20 4.34
CA GLU A 35 1.68 3.28 5.13
C GLU A 35 2.81 4.08 5.80
N THR A 36 2.78 4.09 7.14
CA THR A 36 3.80 4.73 7.98
C THR A 36 4.84 3.70 8.38
N LEU A 37 6.11 3.96 8.06
CA LEU A 37 7.23 3.11 8.54
C LEU A 37 7.33 3.22 10.07
N LEU A 38 7.20 2.10 10.76
CA LEU A 38 7.34 2.03 12.22
C LEU A 38 8.78 1.71 12.61
N GLU A 39 9.35 0.67 12.02
CA GLU A 39 10.64 0.12 12.44
C GLU A 39 11.32 -0.61 11.29
N VAL A 40 12.65 -0.64 11.34
CA VAL A 40 13.50 -1.48 10.49
C VAL A 40 14.29 -2.41 11.39
N SER A 41 14.22 -3.71 11.13
CA SER A 41 14.89 -4.74 11.92
C SER A 41 15.74 -5.62 11.03
N THR A 42 17.00 -5.81 11.41
CA THR A 42 17.95 -6.64 10.67
C THR A 42 18.25 -7.90 11.48
N SER A 43 18.36 -9.04 10.80
CA SER A 43 18.71 -10.31 11.45
C SER A 43 20.06 -10.22 12.15
N PRO A 44 20.31 -11.03 13.20
CA PRO A 44 21.57 -10.99 13.95
C PRO A 44 22.83 -11.19 13.08
N ASN A 45 22.72 -11.98 12.01
CA ASN A 45 23.80 -12.21 11.04
C ASN A 45 23.85 -11.19 9.88
N GLY A 46 22.90 -10.26 9.78
CA GLY A 46 22.82 -9.26 8.72
C GLY A 46 22.27 -9.76 7.37
N MET A 47 21.80 -11.00 7.28
CA MET A 47 21.30 -11.60 6.02
C MET A 47 19.93 -11.06 5.61
N TYR A 48 19.03 -10.81 6.57
CA TYR A 48 17.67 -10.35 6.31
C TYR A 48 17.44 -8.97 6.90
N THR A 49 16.79 -8.10 6.11
CA THR A 49 16.30 -6.81 6.60
C THR A 49 14.80 -6.78 6.44
N LEU A 50 14.10 -6.46 7.53
CA LEU A 50 12.65 -6.31 7.59
C LEU A 50 12.32 -4.84 7.79
N GLU A 51 11.39 -4.34 6.98
CA GLU A 51 10.76 -3.04 7.19
C GLU A 51 9.30 -3.24 7.58
N ILE A 52 8.92 -2.63 8.69
CA ILE A 52 7.60 -2.79 9.28
C ILE A 52 6.83 -1.50 9.14
N TYR A 53 5.65 -1.62 8.56
CA TYR A 53 4.76 -0.51 8.27
C TYR A 53 3.44 -0.70 8.99
N ARG A 54 2.90 0.41 9.47
CA ARG A 54 1.51 0.51 9.88
C ARG A 54 0.72 1.13 8.75
N THR A 55 -0.33 0.46 8.36
CA THR A 55 -1.34 1.03 7.48
C THR A 55 -2.31 1.83 8.32
N GLU A 56 -2.51 3.10 7.98
CA GLU A 56 -3.46 4.01 8.61
C GLU A 56 -4.57 4.30 7.61
N PRO A 57 -5.60 3.46 7.56
CA PRO A 57 -6.74 3.79 6.73
C PRO A 57 -7.59 4.85 7.42
N ASP A 58 -8.38 5.59 6.63
CA ASP A 58 -9.27 6.65 7.13
C ASP A 58 -10.18 6.19 8.28
N ALA A 59 -10.86 7.14 8.92
CA ALA A 59 -11.62 7.04 10.18
C ALA A 59 -12.55 5.83 10.41
N THR A 60 -12.84 4.99 9.41
CA THR A 60 -13.75 3.84 9.50
C THR A 60 -13.07 2.48 9.44
N VAL A 61 -11.76 2.43 9.19
CA VAL A 61 -11.03 1.17 9.03
C VAL A 61 -9.95 1.09 10.10
N ASP A 62 -9.76 -0.11 10.65
CA ASP A 62 -8.73 -0.34 11.66
C ASP A 62 -7.32 -0.44 11.07
N PHE A 63 -6.31 -0.26 11.92
CA PHE A 63 -4.91 -0.37 11.58
C PHE A 63 -4.55 -1.80 11.17
N SER A 64 -3.55 -1.90 10.28
CA SER A 64 -2.89 -3.17 9.99
C SER A 64 -1.37 -3.01 10.05
N ILE A 65 -0.70 -4.06 10.52
CA ILE A 65 0.76 -4.15 10.48
C ILE A 65 1.17 -4.99 9.28
N LYS A 66 2.08 -4.46 8.48
CA LYS A 66 2.71 -5.16 7.36
C LYS A 66 4.21 -5.21 7.57
N ALA A 67 4.81 -6.38 7.39
CA ALA A 67 6.28 -6.52 7.35
C ALA A 67 6.72 -6.95 5.95
N TYR A 68 7.68 -6.21 5.41
CA TYR A 68 8.32 -6.48 4.13
C TYR A 68 9.75 -6.95 4.33
N LEU A 69 10.08 -8.07 3.71
CA LEU A 69 11.45 -8.52 3.55
C LEU A 69 12.11 -7.75 2.41
N ILE A 70 13.24 -7.12 2.70
CA ILE A 70 14.01 -6.31 1.76
C ILE A 70 15.11 -7.15 1.12
N ASN A 71 14.99 -7.37 -0.18
CA ASN A 71 15.96 -8.07 -1.00
C ASN A 71 16.49 -7.11 -2.07
N GLY A 72 17.50 -6.32 -1.70
CA GLY A 72 18.06 -5.27 -2.56
C GLY A 72 17.02 -4.19 -2.88
N THR A 73 16.59 -4.12 -4.15
CA THR A 73 15.57 -3.16 -4.62
C THR A 73 14.14 -3.71 -4.53
N SER A 74 13.98 -4.99 -4.23
CA SER A 74 12.67 -5.64 -4.13
C SER A 74 12.20 -5.74 -2.68
N LYS A 75 10.90 -5.52 -2.46
CA LYS A 75 10.24 -5.70 -1.17
C LYS A 75 9.23 -6.83 -1.30
N LYS A 76 9.25 -7.79 -0.38
CA LYS A 76 8.32 -8.93 -0.34
C LYS A 76 7.49 -8.89 0.93
N LEU A 77 6.16 -8.82 0.80
CA LEU A 77 5.26 -8.88 1.95
C LEU A 77 5.28 -10.29 2.56
N ILE A 78 5.74 -10.40 3.82
CA ILE A 78 5.83 -11.67 4.56
C ILE A 78 4.88 -11.72 5.75
N TYR A 79 4.44 -10.58 6.27
CA TYR A 79 3.51 -10.50 7.39
C TYR A 79 2.45 -9.45 7.06
N ASN A 80 1.19 -9.82 7.21
CA ASN A 80 0.04 -8.93 7.09
C ASN A 80 -0.97 -9.30 8.18
N CYS A 81 -1.08 -8.47 9.21
CA CYS A 81 -2.03 -8.66 10.31
C CYS A 81 -2.96 -7.45 10.44
N TYR A 82 -4.26 -7.74 10.54
CA TYR A 82 -5.30 -6.74 10.76
C TYR A 82 -5.61 -6.60 12.25
N HIS A 83 -6.03 -5.41 12.68
CA HIS A 83 -6.38 -5.11 14.07
C HIS A 83 -5.17 -5.02 15.02
N GLU A 84 -3.99 -4.71 14.48
CA GLU A 84 -2.76 -4.47 15.25
C GLU A 84 -2.24 -3.05 14.98
N SER A 85 -1.92 -2.32 16.05
CA SER A 85 -1.47 -0.91 15.98
C SER A 85 0.01 -0.70 16.32
N LYS A 86 0.63 -1.71 16.93
CA LYS A 86 2.04 -1.74 17.32
C LYS A 86 2.67 -3.04 16.80
N ALA A 87 3.96 -2.99 16.51
CA ALA A 87 4.74 -4.15 16.12
C ALA A 87 5.82 -4.41 17.17
N GLU A 88 5.86 -5.62 17.70
CA GLU A 88 6.93 -6.14 18.55
C GLU A 88 7.68 -7.20 17.74
N ILE A 89 8.96 -6.96 17.49
CA ILE A 89 9.81 -7.79 16.64
C ILE A 89 10.94 -8.37 17.48
N GLU A 90 11.01 -9.69 17.52
CA GLU A 90 12.09 -10.41 18.19
C GLU A 90 12.68 -11.46 17.25
N TRP A 91 14.00 -11.44 17.11
CA TRP A 91 14.71 -12.50 16.38
C TRP A 91 15.01 -13.63 17.34
N MET A 92 14.44 -14.82 17.09
CA MET A 92 14.80 -16.01 17.84
C MET A 92 16.17 -16.52 17.41
N ASN A 93 16.38 -16.56 16.09
CA ASN A 93 17.60 -17.01 15.43
C ASN A 93 17.86 -16.11 14.21
N ASP A 94 18.93 -16.40 13.48
CA ASP A 94 19.31 -15.72 12.23
C ASP A 94 18.21 -15.71 11.15
N ASP A 95 17.44 -16.79 11.02
CA ASP A 95 16.40 -16.95 9.97
C ASP A 95 14.97 -16.88 10.53
N VAL A 96 14.80 -16.83 11.86
CA VAL A 96 13.49 -16.98 12.51
C VAL A 96 13.16 -15.72 13.29
N VAL A 97 12.07 -15.07 12.88
CA VAL A 97 11.55 -13.85 13.49
C VAL A 97 10.19 -14.10 14.13
N VAL A 98 9.92 -13.43 15.23
CA VAL A 98 8.61 -13.37 15.89
C VAL A 98 8.10 -11.95 15.78
N ILE A 99 6.94 -11.77 15.17
CA ILE A 99 6.26 -10.48 15.01
C ILE A 99 4.91 -10.59 15.74
N ASN A 100 4.68 -9.80 16.79
CA ASN A 100 3.43 -9.83 17.59
C ASN A 100 2.99 -11.25 17.96
N ASN A 101 3.90 -12.04 18.54
CA ASN A 101 3.71 -13.43 18.94
C ASN A 101 3.49 -14.42 17.77
N LYS A 102 3.60 -14.00 16.51
CA LYS A 102 3.58 -14.88 15.34
C LYS A 102 5.00 -15.20 14.90
N LYS A 103 5.35 -16.48 14.94
CA LYS A 103 6.64 -16.98 14.46
C LYS A 103 6.62 -17.18 12.95
N LEU A 104 7.66 -16.70 12.28
CA LEU A 104 7.90 -16.84 10.85
C LEU A 104 9.32 -17.35 10.61
N ASP A 105 9.44 -18.44 9.85
CA ASP A 105 10.72 -18.97 9.38
C ASP A 105 11.03 -18.48 7.96
N LEU A 106 11.96 -17.51 7.85
CA LEU A 106 12.34 -16.90 6.58
C LEU A 106 13.09 -17.88 5.66
N SER A 107 13.78 -18.87 6.23
CA SER A 107 14.49 -19.90 5.44
C SER A 107 13.53 -20.79 4.65
N LYS A 108 12.28 -20.92 5.12
CA LYS A 108 11.22 -21.70 4.49
C LYS A 108 10.28 -20.86 3.63
N ASP A 109 10.56 -19.57 3.47
CA ASP A 109 9.67 -18.62 2.77
C ASP A 109 8.26 -18.54 3.39
N GLU A 110 8.17 -18.72 4.72
CA GLU A 110 6.91 -18.63 5.44
C GLU A 110 6.36 -17.21 5.40
N LYS A 111 5.04 -17.11 5.33
CA LYS A 111 4.31 -15.85 5.35
C LYS A 111 3.06 -15.97 6.17
N TYR A 112 2.69 -14.87 6.80
CA TYR A 112 1.46 -14.72 7.55
C TYR A 112 0.57 -13.70 6.88
N ASP A 113 -0.66 -14.09 6.60
CA ASP A 113 -1.70 -13.20 6.08
C ASP A 113 -2.98 -13.53 6.84
N TRP A 114 -3.49 -12.57 7.61
CA TRP A 114 -4.70 -12.77 8.42
C TRP A 114 -5.94 -13.21 7.61
N ARG A 115 -5.93 -13.00 6.29
CA ARG A 115 -7.01 -13.39 5.37
C ARG A 115 -6.97 -14.86 4.96
N LYS A 116 -5.92 -15.61 5.30
CA LYS A 116 -5.70 -17.00 4.91
C LYS A 116 -5.60 -17.91 6.12
#